data_AF-A0A662EQG6-F1
#
_entry.id   AF-A0A662EQG6-F1
#
_cell.length_a   1.000
_cell.length_b   1.000
_cell.length_c   1.000
_cell.angle_alpha   90.00
_cell.angle_beta   90.00
_cell.angle_gamma   90.00
#
_symmetry.space_group_name_H-M   'P 1'
#
loop_
_entity.id
_entity.type
_entity.pdbx_description
1 polymer ?
#
loop_
_entity_poly.entity_id
_entity_poly.type
_entity_poly.pdbx_seq_one_letter_code
_entity_poly.pdbx_strand_id
1 'polypeptide(L)' 'PGENGCPILPDAKAFWECTVVPELTIDLGTHTMFVATVDRAGVRKDGDPLTYNEYRKTMRERR' A
#
# COMPACT_ATOMS: atom_id res chain seq x y z
N PRO A 1 -1.94 -9.42 12.72
CA PRO A 1 -2.77 -9.35 11.48
C PRO A 1 -3.78 -8.21 11.65
N GLY A 2 -4.24 -7.64 10.56
CA GLY A 2 -5.37 -6.71 10.53
C GLY A 2 -6.69 -7.41 10.88
N GLU A 3 -7.73 -6.63 11.12
CA GLU A 3 -9.08 -7.12 11.46
C GLU A 3 -9.74 -7.86 10.29
N ASN A 4 -9.42 -7.48 9.06
CA ASN A 4 -9.87 -8.18 7.85
C ASN A 4 -9.02 -9.44 7.52
N GLY A 5 -8.06 -9.80 8.38
CA GLY A 5 -7.15 -10.92 8.19
C GLY A 5 -5.91 -10.62 7.34
N CYS A 6 -5.85 -9.48 6.65
CA CYS A 6 -4.66 -9.07 5.89
C CYS A 6 -3.51 -8.67 6.84
N PRO A 7 -2.23 -8.91 6.48
CA PRO A 7 -1.12 -8.49 7.31
C PRO A 7 -0.96 -6.96 7.30
N ILE A 8 -0.65 -6.39 8.48
CA ILE A 8 -0.19 -5.00 8.61
C ILE A 8 1.34 -5.04 8.72
N LEU A 9 2.02 -4.39 7.78
CA LEU A 9 3.49 -4.36 7.77
C LEU A 9 4.02 -3.53 8.96
N PRO A 10 4.95 -4.08 9.76
CA PRO A 10 5.41 -3.42 10.98
C PRO A 10 6.15 -2.11 10.71
N ASP A 11 6.97 -2.09 9.65
CA ASP A 11 7.86 -0.99 9.27
C ASP A 11 7.24 -0.01 8.27
N ALA A 12 5.96 -0.19 7.92
CA ALA A 12 5.25 0.78 7.09
C ALA A 12 4.95 2.06 7.88
N LYS A 13 5.15 3.22 7.24
CA LYS A 13 4.86 4.53 7.83
C LYS A 13 3.36 4.72 8.14
N ALA A 14 2.50 4.16 7.30
CA ALA A 14 1.06 4.18 7.43
C ALA A 14 0.47 2.90 6.85
N PHE A 15 -0.76 2.59 7.22
CA PHE A 15 -1.51 1.48 6.65
C PHE A 15 -2.96 1.87 6.39
N TRP A 16 -3.57 1.15 5.44
CA TRP A 16 -5.01 1.10 5.23
C TRP A 16 -5.43 -0.35 5.23
N GLU A 17 -6.54 -0.63 5.92
CA GLU A 17 -7.30 -1.86 5.75
C GLU A 17 -8.57 -1.50 4.99
N CYS A 18 -8.84 -2.27 3.94
CA CYS A 18 -9.88 -1.95 2.99
C CYS A 18 -10.69 -3.18 2.59
N THR A 19 -11.89 -2.94 2.10
CA THR A 19 -12.76 -3.92 1.46
C THR A 19 -12.88 -3.57 -0.02
N VAL A 20 -12.54 -4.53 -0.90
CA VAL A 20 -12.63 -4.34 -2.36
C VAL A 20 -14.07 -4.12 -2.78
N VAL A 21 -14.30 -3.17 -3.67
CA VAL A 21 -15.58 -2.94 -4.36
C VAL A 21 -15.49 -3.65 -5.72
N PRO A 22 -16.05 -4.87 -5.88
CA PRO A 22 -15.86 -5.66 -7.09
C PRO A 22 -16.35 -4.96 -8.35
N GLU A 23 -17.43 -4.18 -8.24
CA GLU A 23 -18.07 -3.48 -9.35
C GLU A 23 -17.22 -2.33 -9.91
N LEU A 24 -16.25 -1.84 -9.12
CA LEU A 24 -15.34 -0.77 -9.52
C LEU A 24 -13.93 -1.30 -9.85
N THR A 25 -13.72 -2.61 -9.76
CA THR A 25 -12.44 -3.25 -10.10
C THR A 25 -12.31 -3.40 -11.61
N ILE A 26 -11.15 -3.04 -12.16
CA ILE A 26 -10.90 -2.99 -13.60
C ILE A 26 -9.78 -3.97 -13.98
N ASP A 27 -10.04 -4.84 -14.95
CA ASP A 27 -9.01 -5.64 -15.62
C ASP A 27 -8.28 -4.79 -16.68
N LEU A 28 -6.95 -4.73 -16.58
CA LEU A 28 -6.06 -4.01 -17.49
C LEU A 28 -5.20 -4.97 -18.33
N GLY A 29 -5.60 -6.25 -18.40
CA GLY A 29 -4.98 -7.33 -19.18
C GLY A 29 -3.74 -7.93 -18.51
N THR A 30 -2.76 -7.09 -18.14
CA THR A 30 -1.54 -7.54 -17.43
C THR A 30 -1.65 -7.36 -15.91
N HIS A 31 -2.61 -6.57 -15.46
CA HIS A 31 -2.81 -6.18 -14.07
C HIS A 31 -4.30 -6.01 -13.79
N THR A 32 -4.68 -6.04 -12.51
CA THR A 32 -6.01 -5.67 -12.04
C THR A 32 -5.89 -4.43 -11.17
N MET A 33 -6.68 -3.39 -11.48
CA MET A 33 -6.82 -2.22 -10.63
C MET A 33 -7.99 -2.44 -9.67
N PHE A 34 -7.68 -2.64 -8.39
CA PHE A 34 -8.68 -2.76 -7.34
C PHE A 34 -9.09 -1.39 -6.82
N VAL A 35 -10.39 -1.15 -6.70
CA VAL A 35 -10.97 -0.01 -5.97
C VAL A 35 -11.58 -0.55 -4.69
N ALA A 36 -11.33 0.13 -3.56
CA ALA A 36 -11.70 -0.37 -2.25
C ALA A 36 -12.16 0.75 -1.31
N THR A 37 -13.09 0.45 -0.41
CA THR A 37 -13.48 1.34 0.69
C THR A 37 -12.49 1.20 1.85
N VAL A 38 -12.17 2.31 2.51
CA VAL A 38 -11.29 2.28 3.68
C VAL A 38 -12.11 1.91 4.91
N ASP A 39 -11.78 0.78 5.53
CA ASP A 39 -12.43 0.31 6.75
C ASP A 39 -11.69 0.86 7.98
N ARG A 40 -10.35 0.83 7.94
CA ARG A 40 -9.47 1.36 8.98
C ARG A 40 -8.20 1.96 8.38
N ALA A 41 -7.60 2.89 9.09
CA ALA A 41 -6.31 3.46 8.74
C ALA A 41 -5.51 3.81 10.00
N GLY A 42 -4.20 3.87 9.87
CA GLY A 42 -3.33 4.31 10.95
C GLY A 42 -1.99 4.83 10.45
N VAL A 43 -1.36 5.66 11.28
CA VAL A 43 -0.06 6.29 11.00
C VAL A 43 0.91 6.03 12.15
N ARG A 44 2.20 5.91 11.83
CA ARG A 44 3.28 5.92 12.81
C ARG A 44 3.90 7.32 12.89
N LYS A 45 4.35 7.71 14.09
CA LYS A 45 4.76 9.09 14.38
C LYS A 45 6.01 9.51 13.60
N ASP A 46 7.05 8.69 13.59
CA ASP A 46 8.38 9.10 13.12
C ASP A 46 8.73 8.60 11.71
N GLY A 47 9.65 9.29 11.05
CA GLY A 47 10.15 8.96 9.71
C GLY A 47 9.37 9.57 8.54
N ASP A 48 10.01 9.60 7.37
CA ASP A 48 9.44 10.10 6.11
C ASP A 48 9.02 8.94 5.20
N PRO A 49 7.98 9.11 4.36
CA PRO A 49 7.64 8.11 3.36
C PRO A 49 8.77 7.96 2.33
N LEU A 50 9.09 6.73 1.96
CA LEU A 50 10.03 6.47 0.86
C LEU A 50 9.35 6.78 -0.47
N THR A 51 9.81 7.82 -1.17
CA THR A 51 9.33 8.10 -2.51
C THR A 51 10.01 7.20 -3.54
N TYR A 52 9.33 6.91 -4.64
CA TYR A 52 9.93 6.14 -5.73
C TYR A 52 11.15 6.84 -6.36
N ASN A 53 11.16 8.17 -6.38
CA ASN A 53 12.29 8.95 -6.88
C ASN A 53 13.53 8.80 -5.99
N GLU A 54 13.38 8.82 -4.67
CA GLU A 54 14.49 8.57 -3.73
C GLU A 54 15.02 7.14 -3.84
N TYR A 55 14.13 6.15 -3.94
CA TYR A 55 14.50 4.76 -4.17
C TYR A 55 15.35 4.60 -5.43
N ARG A 56 14.93 5.21 -6.55
CA ARG A 56 15.67 5.15 -7.81
C ARG A 56 17.09 5.71 -7.72
N LYS A 57 17.28 6.81 -7.00
CA LYS A 57 18.59 7.48 -6.85
C LYS A 57 19.53 6.75 -5.90
N THR A 58 18.99 6.13 -4.84
CA THR A 58 19.82 5.63 -3.73
C THR A 58 20.00 4.11 -3.72
N MET A 59 19.00 3.37 -4.21
CA MET A 59 18.96 1.90 -4.12
C MET A 59 19.08 1.21 -5.48
N ARG A 60 18.62 1.84 -6.57
CA ARG A 60 18.67 1.23 -7.92
C ARG A 60 20.06 1.31 -8.57
N GLU A 61 20.86 2.32 -8.25
CA GLU A 61 22.24 2.47 -8.75
C GLU A 61 23.24 1.56 -8.00
N ARG A 62 22.82 0.93 -6.90
CA ARG A 62 23.64 0.00 -6.10
C ARG A 62 23.54 -1.46 -6.54
N ARG A 63 22.79 -1.74 -7.62
CA ARG A 63 22.66 -3.07 -8.25
C ARG A 63 23.28 -3.03 -9.64
#